data_AF-A0AAE2ZT03-F1
#
_entry.id   AF-A0AAE2ZT03-F1
#
_cell.length_a   1.000
_cell.length_b   1.000
_cell.length_c   1.000
_cell.angle_alpha   90.00
_cell.angle_beta   90.00
_cell.angle_gamma   90.00
#
_symmetry.space_group_name_H-M   'P 1'
#
loop_
_entity.id
_entity.type
_entity.pdbx_description
1 polymer ?
#
loop_
_entity_poly.entity_id
_entity_poly.type
_entity_poly.pdbx_seq_one_letter_code
_entity_poly.pdbx_strand_id
1 'polypeptide(L)'
;MTPFYCKPPERAMVDYFLDVMARTELPVMIYHIPGRAGVRLTVDTIAAIRDHAPNFAGLKNTDESTGLVTAIFNRFPDMKIFSGMEPPTLAMLALGVSGAMISVANVISRNEHHLPMAPLTPELEKRLDGVLERAGLLSY
;
A
#
# COMPACT_ATOMS: atom_id res chain seq x y z
N MET A 1 -7.94 7.29 7.71
CA MET A 1 -6.83 8.09 7.16
C MET A 1 -5.95 8.54 8.32
N THR A 2 -4.65 8.70 8.13
CA THR A 2 -3.79 9.32 9.15
C THR A 2 -4.32 10.72 9.53
N PRO A 3 -4.40 11.06 10.84
CA PRO A 3 -4.83 12.39 11.26
C PRO A 3 -3.97 13.47 10.60
N PHE A 4 -4.64 14.42 9.95
CA PHE A 4 -4.01 15.52 9.23
C PHE A 4 -4.14 16.82 10.04
N TYR A 5 -3.45 17.87 9.59
CA TYR A 5 -3.41 19.21 10.21
C TYR A 5 -2.66 19.27 11.56
N CYS A 6 -3.11 18.57 12.59
CA CYS A 6 -2.55 18.66 13.95
C CYS A 6 -1.18 17.97 14.13
N LYS A 7 -0.75 17.16 13.15
CA LYS A 7 0.52 16.41 13.13
C LYS A 7 0.86 15.72 14.46
N PRO A 8 -0.02 14.81 14.93
CA PRO A 8 0.14 14.21 16.25
C PRO A 8 1.41 13.35 16.34
N PRO A 9 1.98 13.19 17.55
CA PRO A 9 3.08 12.26 17.78
C PRO A 9 2.63 10.81 17.56
N GLU A 10 3.60 9.92 17.40
CA GLU A 10 3.36 8.52 17.05
C GLU A 10 2.36 7.80 17.97
N ARG A 11 2.52 7.95 19.29
CA ARG A 11 1.60 7.37 20.28
C ARG A 11 0.15 7.79 20.03
N ALA A 12 -0.09 9.07 19.76
CA ALA A 12 -1.43 9.59 19.54
C ALA A 12 -2.01 9.11 18.19
N MET A 13 -1.17 8.81 17.19
CA MET A 13 -1.65 8.15 15.96
C MET A 13 -2.11 6.71 16.23
N VAL A 14 -1.36 5.95 17.04
CA VAL A 14 -1.77 4.61 17.47
C VAL A 14 -3.11 4.68 18.20
N ASP A 15 -3.19 5.52 19.24
CA ASP A 15 -4.41 5.69 20.04
C ASP A 15 -5.62 6.06 19.16
N TYR A 16 -5.43 6.97 18.20
CA TYR A 16 -6.47 7.34 17.25
C TYR A 16 -6.98 6.15 16.42
N PHE A 17 -6.09 5.34 15.86
CA PHE A 17 -6.52 4.20 15.05
C PHE A 17 -7.18 3.12 15.90
N LEU A 18 -6.68 2.86 17.10
CA LEU A 18 -7.29 1.89 18.02
C LEU A 18 -8.70 2.35 18.45
N ASP A 19 -8.88 3.63 18.79
CA ASP A 19 -10.21 4.17 19.12
C ASP A 19 -11.19 4.07 17.94
N VAL A 20 -10.74 4.39 16.72
CA VAL A 20 -11.59 4.24 15.51
C VAL A 20 -11.95 2.77 15.26
N MET A 21 -10.98 1.86 15.37
CA MET A 21 -11.18 0.44 15.11
C MET A 21 -12.03 -0.24 16.18
N ALA A 22 -11.99 0.22 17.43
CA ALA A 22 -12.82 -0.29 18.52
C ALA A 22 -14.32 0.03 18.36
N ARG A 23 -14.67 0.99 17.49
CA ARG A 23 -16.06 1.41 17.26
C ARG A 23 -16.78 0.59 16.18
N THR A 24 -16.12 -0.41 15.60
CA THR A 24 -16.69 -1.24 14.54
C THR A 24 -16.08 -2.63 14.54
N GLU A 25 -16.86 -3.64 14.15
CA GLU A 25 -16.36 -4.99 13.90
C GLU A 25 -15.89 -5.18 12.45
N LEU A 26 -16.15 -4.21 11.58
CA LEU A 26 -15.76 -4.27 10.17
C LEU A 26 -14.24 -4.22 10.01
N PRO A 27 -13.68 -4.89 8.99
CA PRO A 27 -12.28 -4.76 8.63
C PRO A 27 -11.91 -3.31 8.29
N VAL A 28 -10.86 -2.77 8.91
CA VAL A 28 -10.40 -1.39 8.71
C VAL A 28 -9.04 -1.37 8.03
N MET A 29 -8.95 -0.66 6.90
CA MET A 29 -7.69 -0.38 6.22
C MET A 29 -7.20 1.02 6.58
N ILE A 30 -5.92 1.13 6.95
CA ILE A 30 -5.28 2.43 7.18
C ILE A 30 -4.92 3.06 5.84
N TYR A 31 -5.16 4.37 5.71
CA TYR A 31 -4.72 5.15 4.55
C TYR A 31 -3.54 6.04 4.96
N HIS A 32 -2.34 5.66 4.49
CA HIS A 32 -1.08 6.38 4.68
C HIS A 32 -0.79 7.25 3.46
N ILE A 33 -0.76 8.57 3.67
CA ILE A 33 -0.54 9.57 2.61
C ILE A 33 0.22 10.78 3.17
N PRO A 34 1.53 10.65 3.45
CA PRO A 34 2.28 11.68 4.15
C PRO A 34 2.31 13.01 3.40
N GLY A 35 2.29 12.99 2.06
CA GLY A 35 2.21 14.21 1.25
C GLY A 35 0.96 15.06 1.48
N ARG A 36 -0.14 14.46 1.98
CA ARG A 36 -1.37 15.20 2.35
C ARG A 36 -1.58 15.33 3.86
N ALA A 37 -1.19 14.32 4.63
CA ALA A 37 -1.42 14.30 6.08
C ALA A 37 -0.34 15.06 6.87
N GLY A 38 0.88 15.20 6.31
CA GLY A 38 2.00 15.83 6.99
C GLY A 38 2.59 14.99 8.14
N VAL A 39 2.21 13.71 8.23
CA VAL A 39 2.71 12.72 9.18
C VAL A 39 2.99 11.40 8.47
N ARG A 40 3.96 10.65 8.96
CA ARG A 40 4.38 9.35 8.43
C ARG A 40 4.12 8.27 9.46
N LEU A 41 3.64 7.12 9.01
CA LEU A 41 3.59 5.92 9.85
C LEU A 41 4.95 5.21 9.79
N THR A 42 5.36 4.64 10.91
CA THR A 42 6.53 3.75 10.98
C THR A 42 6.07 2.29 10.99
N VAL A 43 7.02 1.38 10.80
CA VAL A 43 6.76 -0.06 10.97
C VAL A 43 6.32 -0.36 12.41
N ASP A 44 6.85 0.36 13.40
CA ASP A 44 6.48 0.20 14.81
C ASP A 44 5.07 0.70 15.11
N THR A 45 4.65 1.83 14.50
CA THR A 45 3.27 2.30 14.58
C THR A 45 2.30 1.24 14.04
N ILE A 46 2.63 0.65 12.90
CA ILE A 46 1.80 -0.37 12.24
C ILE A 46 1.77 -1.66 13.07
N ALA A 47 2.91 -2.06 13.64
CA ALA A 47 3.01 -3.21 14.54
C ALA A 47 2.11 -3.02 15.76
N ALA A 48 2.21 -1.87 16.43
CA ALA A 48 1.40 -1.56 17.61
C ALA A 48 -0.10 -1.61 17.30
N ILE A 49 -0.53 -1.11 16.14
CA ILE A 49 -1.94 -1.18 15.72
C ILE A 49 -2.35 -2.63 15.43
N ARG A 50 -1.56 -3.38 14.65
CA ARG A 50 -1.84 -4.78 14.31
C ARG A 50 -1.97 -5.66 15.55
N ASP A 51 -1.13 -5.43 16.55
CA ASP A 51 -1.09 -6.24 17.78
C ASP A 51 -2.31 -5.99 18.68
N HIS A 52 -2.97 -4.83 18.58
CA HIS A 52 -4.09 -4.44 19.45
C HIS A 52 -5.44 -4.32 18.74
N ALA A 53 -5.48 -4.32 17.40
CA ALA A 53 -6.70 -4.20 16.62
C ALA A 53 -6.94 -5.45 15.75
N PRO A 54 -7.79 -6.40 16.19
CA PRO A 54 -8.03 -7.65 15.46
C PRO A 54 -8.72 -7.45 14.10
N ASN A 55 -9.42 -6.33 13.92
CA ASN A 55 -10.06 -5.93 12.66
C ASN A 55 -9.15 -5.08 11.75
N PHE A 56 -7.86 -4.91 12.07
CA PHE A 56 -6.92 -4.25 11.17
C PHE A 56 -6.69 -5.09 9.92
N ALA A 57 -7.12 -4.58 8.77
CA ALA A 57 -7.18 -5.31 7.51
C ALA A 57 -5.99 -5.06 6.58
N GLY A 58 -5.17 -4.02 6.85
CA GLY A 58 -4.01 -3.69 6.03
C GLY A 58 -3.85 -2.19 5.76
N LEU A 59 -3.04 -1.88 4.76
CA LEU A 59 -2.55 -0.53 4.48
C LEU A 59 -2.77 -0.13 3.01
N LYS A 60 -3.39 1.03 2.76
CA LYS A 60 -3.22 1.75 1.50
C LYS A 60 -2.04 2.71 1.63
N ASN A 61 -0.95 2.44 0.91
CA ASN A 61 0.26 3.26 0.90
C ASN A 61 0.30 4.19 -0.31
N THR A 62 0.20 5.50 -0.05
CA THR A 62 0.33 6.57 -1.04
C THR A 62 1.58 7.38 -0.73
N ASP A 63 2.73 6.78 -1.06
CA ASP A 63 4.08 7.34 -0.91
C ASP A 63 4.92 6.92 -2.12
N GLU A 64 5.86 7.77 -2.54
CA GLU A 64 6.76 7.50 -3.66
C GLU A 64 7.81 6.45 -3.27
N SER A 65 8.17 6.41 -1.99
CA SER A 65 9.15 5.47 -1.48
C SER A 65 8.55 4.08 -1.27
N THR A 66 9.26 3.05 -1.75
CA THR A 66 8.99 1.65 -1.42
C THR A 66 9.52 1.24 -0.05
N GLY A 67 10.33 2.07 0.61
CA GLY A 67 11.07 1.69 1.81
C GLY A 67 10.18 1.24 2.98
N LEU A 68 9.07 1.95 3.23
CA LEU A 68 8.12 1.54 4.27
C LEU A 68 7.48 0.18 3.95
N VAL A 69 7.07 -0.02 2.70
CA VAL A 69 6.43 -1.28 2.24
C VAL A 69 7.39 -2.45 2.40
N THR A 70 8.64 -2.31 1.94
CA THR A 70 9.69 -3.32 2.11
C THR A 70 9.92 -3.65 3.59
N ALA A 71 10.03 -2.63 4.44
CA ALA A 71 10.26 -2.83 5.87
C ALA A 71 9.07 -3.50 6.57
N ILE A 72 7.83 -3.20 6.15
CA ILE A 72 6.64 -3.90 6.62
C ILE A 72 6.69 -5.36 6.20
N PHE A 73 6.92 -5.68 4.93
CA PHE A 73 6.95 -7.08 4.47
C PHE A 73 8.07 -7.90 5.12
N ASN A 74 9.22 -7.30 5.41
CA ASN A 74 10.29 -7.97 6.16
C ASN A 74 9.85 -8.40 7.58
N ARG A 75 8.94 -7.65 8.21
CA ARG A 75 8.43 -7.95 9.56
C ARG A 75 7.12 -8.74 9.55
N PHE A 76 6.28 -8.49 8.56
CA PHE A 76 4.92 -9.01 8.41
C PHE A 76 4.69 -9.43 6.95
N PRO A 77 5.23 -10.59 6.51
CA PRO A 77 5.13 -11.05 5.12
C PRO A 77 3.69 -11.26 4.62
N ASP A 78 2.75 -11.45 5.54
CA ASP A 78 1.32 -11.65 5.30
C ASP A 78 0.51 -10.34 5.21
N MET A 79 1.15 -9.18 5.40
CA MET A 79 0.45 -7.89 5.41
C MET A 79 -0.21 -7.60 4.07
N LYS A 80 -1.49 -7.20 4.11
CA LYS A 80 -2.18 -6.70 2.91
C LYS A 80 -1.86 -5.23 2.70
N ILE A 81 -1.16 -4.92 1.63
CA ILE A 81 -0.79 -3.54 1.27
C ILE A 81 -1.35 -3.24 -0.13
N PHE A 82 -1.86 -2.04 -0.35
CA PHE A 82 -2.31 -1.56 -1.65
C PHE A 82 -1.52 -0.30 -2.02
N SER A 83 -1.00 -0.25 -3.26
CA SER A 83 -0.41 0.97 -3.80
C SER A 83 -1.50 2.02 -4.02
N GLY A 84 -1.28 3.24 -3.59
CA GLY A 84 -2.21 4.34 -3.77
C GLY A 84 -1.69 5.48 -4.64
N MET A 85 -0.59 5.29 -5.37
CA MET A 85 -0.06 6.25 -6.35
C MET A 85 0.38 5.57 -7.63
N GLU A 86 0.16 6.23 -8.75
CA GLU A 86 0.43 5.71 -10.08
C GLU A 86 1.94 5.45 -10.33
N PRO A 87 2.88 6.39 -10.10
CA PRO A 87 4.28 6.19 -10.46
C PRO A 87 4.98 5.00 -9.79
N PRO A 88 4.86 4.77 -8.46
CA PRO A 88 5.55 3.67 -7.81
C PRO A 88 4.79 2.33 -7.90
N THR A 89 3.59 2.29 -8.50
CA THR A 89 2.73 1.09 -8.46
C THR A 89 3.41 -0.15 -9.03
N LEU A 90 4.13 -0.04 -10.16
CA LEU A 90 4.84 -1.18 -10.74
C LEU A 90 5.85 -1.78 -9.74
N ALA A 91 6.66 -0.92 -9.12
CA ALA A 91 7.66 -1.35 -8.14
C ALA A 91 6.98 -1.95 -6.89
N MET A 92 5.86 -1.39 -6.45
CA MET A 92 5.10 -1.95 -5.33
C MET A 92 4.51 -3.33 -5.65
N LEU A 93 3.96 -3.51 -6.86
CA LEU A 93 3.46 -4.82 -7.31
C LEU A 93 4.57 -5.87 -7.34
N ALA A 94 5.76 -5.49 -7.83
CA ALA A 94 6.93 -6.37 -7.80
C ALA A 94 7.39 -6.73 -6.37
N LEU A 95 7.12 -5.89 -5.37
CA LEU A 95 7.37 -6.19 -3.96
C LEU A 95 6.32 -7.11 -3.32
N GLY A 96 5.22 -7.42 -4.03
CA GLY A 96 4.16 -8.30 -3.52
C GLY A 96 3.00 -7.57 -2.83
N VAL A 97 2.78 -6.27 -3.08
CA VAL A 97 1.54 -5.62 -2.62
C VAL A 97 0.31 -6.31 -3.23
N SER A 98 -0.79 -6.32 -2.49
CA SER A 98 -2.04 -7.02 -2.85
C SER A 98 -2.79 -6.39 -4.02
N GLY A 99 -2.37 -5.21 -4.49
CA GLY A 99 -2.96 -4.53 -5.63
C GLY A 99 -2.75 -3.02 -5.58
N ALA A 100 -3.56 -2.29 -6.34
CA ALA A 100 -3.49 -0.84 -6.40
C ALA A 100 -4.88 -0.18 -6.31
N MET A 101 -4.97 0.95 -5.62
CA MET A 101 -6.15 1.80 -5.43
C MET A 101 -5.83 3.24 -5.85
N ILE A 102 -5.94 3.50 -7.15
CA ILE A 102 -5.39 4.67 -7.84
C ILE A 102 -6.44 5.37 -8.70
N SER A 103 -6.25 6.65 -8.94
CA SER A 103 -7.27 7.51 -9.58
C SER A 103 -7.46 7.19 -11.05
N VAL A 104 -6.37 6.91 -11.76
CA VAL A 104 -6.37 6.61 -13.21
C VAL A 104 -7.19 5.37 -13.59
N ALA A 105 -7.42 4.44 -12.65
CA ALA A 105 -8.28 3.27 -12.85
C ALA A 105 -9.74 3.62 -13.14
N ASN A 106 -10.19 4.85 -12.85
CA ASN A 106 -11.54 5.31 -13.22
C ASN A 106 -11.67 5.60 -14.73
N VAL A 107 -10.55 5.82 -15.43
CA VAL A 107 -10.53 6.21 -16.85
C VAL A 107 -10.09 5.04 -17.72
N ILE A 108 -9.19 4.19 -17.22
CA ILE A 108 -8.71 3.01 -17.94
C ILE A 108 -9.65 1.83 -17.66
N SER A 109 -10.60 1.62 -18.57
CA SER A 109 -11.63 0.57 -18.46
C SER A 109 -11.12 -0.86 -18.65
N ARG A 110 -9.92 -1.03 -19.22
CA ARG A 110 -9.23 -2.31 -19.40
C ARG A 110 -7.77 -2.18 -18.96
N ASN A 111 -7.45 -2.70 -17.78
CA ASN A 111 -6.09 -2.74 -17.27
C ASN A 111 -5.48 -4.11 -17.57
N GLU A 112 -5.18 -4.38 -18.84
CA GLU A 112 -4.70 -5.70 -19.30
C GLU A 112 -3.32 -6.07 -18.73
N HIS A 113 -2.58 -5.12 -18.15
CA HIS A 113 -1.23 -5.35 -17.62
C HIS A 113 -1.02 -4.93 -16.15
N HIS A 114 -2.10 -4.75 -15.38
CA HIS A 114 -2.02 -4.35 -13.96
C HIS A 114 -1.21 -3.05 -13.69
N LEU A 115 -0.94 -2.23 -14.71
CA LEU A 115 -0.13 -1.02 -14.58
C LEU A 115 -0.93 0.26 -14.86
N PRO A 116 -0.91 1.24 -13.95
CA PRO A 116 -1.79 2.40 -14.03
C PRO A 116 -1.58 3.39 -15.17
N MET A 117 -0.38 3.50 -15.75
CA MET A 117 0.02 4.77 -16.35
C MET A 117 -0.24 4.83 -17.87
N ALA A 118 -0.25 3.70 -18.57
CA ALA A 118 -0.58 3.55 -19.98
C ALA A 118 -0.67 2.04 -20.31
N PRO A 119 -1.39 1.63 -21.38
CA PRO A 119 -1.16 0.32 -21.97
C PRO A 119 0.33 0.17 -22.29
N LEU A 120 0.94 -0.93 -21.86
CA LEU A 120 2.32 -1.21 -22.22
C LEU A 120 2.39 -1.28 -23.74
N THR A 121 3.44 -0.70 -24.34
CA THR A 121 3.73 -1.08 -25.72
C THR A 121 4.06 -2.57 -25.73
N PRO A 122 3.80 -3.31 -26.83
CA PRO A 122 4.12 -4.75 -26.90
C PRO A 122 5.59 -5.06 -26.54
N GLU A 123 6.50 -4.11 -26.82
CA GLU A 123 7.90 -4.22 -26.43
C GLU A 123 8.11 -4.09 -24.91
N LEU A 124 7.43 -3.15 -24.26
CA LEU A 124 7.56 -2.95 -22.81
C LEU A 124 6.90 -4.09 -22.04
N GLU A 125 5.78 -4.62 -22.54
CA GLU A 125 5.12 -5.82 -22.03
C GLU A 125 6.07 -7.01 -22.03
N LYS A 126 6.63 -7.36 -23.19
CA LYS A 126 7.59 -8.46 -23.32
C LYS A 126 8.81 -8.28 -22.41
N ARG A 127 9.28 -7.05 -22.23
CA ARG A 127 10.39 -6.74 -21.31
C ARG A 127 10.00 -6.95 -19.85
N LEU A 128 8.79 -6.53 -19.46
CA LEU A 128 8.27 -6.71 -18.12
C LEU A 128 8.04 -8.20 -17.82
N ASP A 129 7.41 -8.93 -18.72
CA ASP A 129 7.23 -10.38 -18.60
C ASP A 129 8.56 -11.08 -18.42
N GLY A 130 9.58 -10.73 -19.23
CA GLY A 130 10.92 -11.28 -19.06
C GLY A 130 11.55 -10.93 -17.71
N VAL A 131 11.27 -9.76 -17.12
CA VAL A 131 11.74 -9.42 -15.75
C VAL A 131 11.01 -10.28 -14.72
N LEU A 132 9.69 -10.41 -14.83
CA LEU A 132 8.87 -11.17 -13.89
C LEU A 132 9.16 -12.67 -13.97
N GLU A 133 9.40 -13.22 -15.17
CA GLU A 133 9.83 -14.61 -15.39
C GLU A 133 11.19 -14.87 -14.74
N ARG A 134 12.19 -14.01 -14.96
CA ARG A 134 13.51 -14.13 -14.30
C ARG A 134 13.43 -13.99 -12.79
N ALA A 135 12.46 -13.24 -12.28
CA ALA A 135 12.20 -13.08 -10.85
C ALA A 135 11.37 -14.24 -10.26
N GLY A 136 10.88 -15.19 -11.08
CA GLY A 136 10.01 -16.29 -10.64
C GLY A 136 8.60 -15.83 -10.23
N LEU A 137 8.15 -14.67 -10.69
CA LEU A 137 6.87 -14.06 -10.35
C LEU A 137 5.75 -14.35 -11.36
N LEU A 138 6.07 -15.02 -12.48
CA LEU A 138 5.08 -15.56 -13.40
C LEU A 138 5.00 -17.07 -13.22
N SER A 139 3.85 -17.54 -12.72
CA SER A 139 3.49 -18.96 -12.68
C SER A 139 2.52 -19.24 -13.83
N TYR A 140 2.94 -20.08 -14.79
CA TYR A 140 2.06 -20.68 -15.79
C TYR A 140 1.21 -21.79 -15.16
#